data_AF-A0A1D2NIV0-F1
#
_entry.id   AF-A0A1D2NIV0-F1
#
_cell.length_a   1.000
_cell.length_b   1.000
_cell.length_c   1.000
_cell.angle_alpha   90.00
_cell.angle_beta   90.00
_cell.angle_gamma   90.00
#
_symmetry.space_group_name_H-M   'P 1'
#
loop_
_entity.id
_entity.type
_entity.pdbx_description
1 polymer ?
#
loop_
_entity_poly.entity_id
_entity_poly.type
_entity_poly.pdbx_seq_one_letter_code
_entity_poly.pdbx_strand_id
1 'polypeptide(L)'
;MYSVLCRRFSHLQRTLSLVNPVVPVAEPISSFFLNGSGLTRWVSTSPCLFAEPLKKKKRLDPAIIKAREDRRRRKLEKQIRRMEKTAQQLKPLQELEVPVSIVDTYYERLRQEIKISPEEEESRWLLQKDWARYMFRVNSAELRMIDRILASQQKALEELRKESKNYSITLLNL
;
A
#
# COMPACT_ATOMS: atom_id res chain seq x y z
N MET A 1 17.62 2.91 19.79
CA MET A 1 17.93 1.49 19.52
C MET A 1 16.65 0.65 19.65
N TYR A 2 15.71 0.80 18.72
CA TYR A 2 14.57 -0.11 18.62
C TYR A 2 14.21 -0.22 17.14
N SER A 3 14.75 -1.25 16.51
CA SER A 3 14.30 -1.72 15.22
C SER A 3 14.38 -3.25 15.24
N VAL A 4 13.46 -3.87 14.51
CA VAL A 4 13.45 -5.30 14.13
C VAL A 4 12.69 -6.26 15.05
N LEU A 5 11.37 -6.03 15.22
CA LEU A 5 10.42 -7.11 15.55
C LEU A 5 9.09 -6.88 14.82
N CYS A 6 9.04 -7.14 13.52
CA CYS A 6 7.77 -7.34 12.80
C CYS A 6 8.01 -7.92 11.40
N ARG A 7 8.33 -9.22 11.33
CA ARG A 7 8.32 -9.98 10.07
C ARG A 7 7.94 -11.43 10.33
N ARG A 8 6.73 -11.71 10.83
CA ARG A 8 6.26 -13.11 10.83
C ARG A 8 4.76 -13.32 10.99
N PHE A 9 3.92 -12.63 10.24
CA PHE A 9 2.50 -13.01 10.12
C PHE A 9 1.90 -12.52 8.80
N SER A 10 2.25 -13.15 7.67
CA SER A 10 1.61 -12.81 6.38
C SER A 10 1.51 -13.96 5.39
N HIS A 11 1.59 -15.21 5.85
CA HIS A 11 1.29 -16.37 5.02
C HIS A 11 0.30 -17.28 5.72
N LEU A 12 -1.00 -17.01 5.49
CA LEU A 12 -2.09 -17.96 5.35
C LEU A 12 -3.42 -17.24 5.62
N GLN A 13 -3.97 -16.59 4.60
CA GLN A 13 -5.40 -16.34 4.45
C GLN A 13 -5.68 -15.86 3.02
N ARG A 14 -5.32 -16.72 2.06
CA ARG A 14 -5.97 -16.75 0.75
C ARG A 14 -6.91 -17.93 0.78
N THR A 15 -8.20 -17.69 0.96
CA THR A 15 -9.29 -18.29 0.20
C THR A 15 -10.62 -17.92 0.84
N LEU A 16 -11.56 -17.52 -0.04
CA LEU A 16 -13.01 -17.56 0.14
C LEU A 16 -13.64 -16.49 1.06
N SER A 17 -14.12 -15.41 0.44
CA SER A 17 -15.56 -15.09 0.50
C SER A 17 -15.95 -13.96 -0.46
N LEU A 18 -16.93 -14.30 -1.30
CA LEU A 18 -18.06 -13.50 -1.76
C LEU A 18 -17.79 -12.16 -2.45
N VAL A 19 -17.91 -12.25 -3.78
CA VAL A 19 -18.36 -11.21 -4.70
C VAL A 19 -19.49 -10.38 -4.07
N ASN A 20 -19.17 -9.14 -3.70
CA ASN A 20 -20.17 -8.10 -3.49
C ASN A 20 -20.37 -7.37 -4.83
N PRO A 21 -21.57 -7.40 -5.44
CA PRO A 21 -21.84 -6.58 -6.61
C PRO A 21 -21.87 -5.10 -6.21
N VAL A 22 -20.96 -4.32 -6.78
CA VAL A 22 -21.00 -2.85 -6.70
C VAL A 22 -22.25 -2.39 -7.45
N VAL A 23 -23.24 -1.93 -6.71
CA VAL A 23 -24.38 -1.18 -7.24
C VAL A 23 -23.86 0.20 -7.68
N PRO A 24 -24.04 0.63 -8.93
CA PRO A 24 -23.71 1.99 -9.32
C PRO A 24 -24.77 2.94 -8.74
N VAL A 25 -24.37 3.77 -7.78
CA VAL A 25 -25.13 4.92 -7.30
C VAL A 25 -25.11 5.96 -8.42
N ALA A 26 -26.29 6.24 -8.97
CA ALA A 26 -26.48 7.31 -9.94
C ALA A 26 -26.41 8.65 -9.23
N GLU A 27 -25.39 9.46 -9.57
CA GLU A 27 -25.39 10.89 -9.23
C GLU A 27 -25.94 11.72 -10.39
N PRO A 28 -26.69 12.81 -10.07
CA PRO A 28 -27.46 13.58 -11.03
C PRO A 28 -26.54 14.38 -11.96
N ILE A 29 -26.81 14.27 -13.25
CA ILE A 29 -26.22 15.09 -14.30
C ILE A 29 -26.46 16.56 -13.92
N SER A 30 -25.36 17.29 -13.71
CA SER A 30 -25.41 18.73 -13.50
C SER A 30 -26.08 19.40 -14.70
N SER A 31 -27.05 20.23 -14.35
CA SER A 31 -27.90 21.02 -15.21
C SER A 31 -27.11 21.80 -16.26
N PHE A 32 -27.15 21.33 -17.51
CA PHE A 32 -26.95 22.21 -18.65
C PHE A 32 -28.25 22.98 -18.88
N PHE A 33 -28.16 24.29 -18.72
CA PHE A 33 -29.21 25.27 -18.93
C PHE A 33 -29.92 25.04 -20.28
N LEU A 34 -31.21 24.71 -20.20
CA LEU A 34 -32.16 24.79 -21.30
C LEU A 34 -32.59 26.26 -21.43
N ASN A 35 -31.98 26.97 -22.37
CA ASN A 35 -32.59 28.16 -22.96
C ASN A 35 -32.94 27.84 -24.41
N GLY A 36 -34.24 27.84 -24.69
CA GLY A 36 -34.79 28.20 -26.00
C GLY A 36 -34.92 27.09 -27.03
N SER A 37 -36.15 26.55 -27.11
CA SER A 37 -36.84 26.08 -28.33
C SER A 37 -36.16 25.05 -29.23
N GLY A 38 -36.80 23.87 -29.33
CA GLY A 38 -36.72 23.07 -30.55
C GLY A 38 -36.77 21.58 -30.31
N LEU A 39 -37.97 21.01 -30.33
CA LEU A 39 -38.25 19.59 -30.54
C LEU A 39 -37.66 19.09 -31.88
N THR A 40 -36.34 18.92 -31.99
CA THR A 40 -35.71 18.28 -33.17
C THR A 40 -34.35 17.67 -32.81
N ARG A 41 -34.33 16.51 -32.15
CA ARG A 41 -33.08 15.73 -32.05
C ARG A 41 -33.28 14.22 -32.12
N TRP A 42 -34.01 13.77 -33.13
CA TRP A 42 -34.05 12.35 -33.54
C TRP A 42 -34.04 12.18 -35.06
N VAL A 43 -33.38 13.10 -35.78
CA VAL A 43 -33.06 12.89 -37.19
C VAL A 43 -31.55 12.91 -37.32
N SER A 44 -30.96 11.72 -37.36
CA SER A 44 -29.64 11.56 -37.97
C SER A 44 -29.88 11.35 -39.46
N THR A 45 -29.78 12.43 -40.24
CA THR A 45 -29.72 12.36 -41.71
C THR A 45 -28.31 11.94 -42.13
N SER A 46 -27.86 10.74 -41.72
CA SER A 46 -26.80 10.08 -42.48
C SER A 46 -27.45 9.53 -43.76
N PRO A 47 -26.97 9.92 -44.96
CA PRO A 47 -27.51 9.40 -46.21
C PRO A 47 -27.42 7.88 -46.23
N CYS A 48 -28.47 7.20 -46.72
CA CYS A 48 -28.46 5.76 -46.93
C CYS A 48 -27.54 5.48 -48.12
N LEU A 49 -26.25 5.24 -47.86
CA LEU A 49 -25.27 4.93 -48.90
C LEU A 49 -25.45 3.47 -49.30
N PHE A 50 -26.22 3.25 -50.38
CA PHE A 50 -26.55 1.95 -50.96
C PHE A 50 -25.30 1.24 -51.53
N ALA A 51 -24.41 0.79 -50.66
CA ALA A 51 -23.18 0.08 -51.00
C ALA A 51 -22.31 0.77 -52.07
N GLU A 52 -22.43 2.10 -52.23
CA GLU A 52 -21.58 2.86 -53.12
C GLU A 52 -20.10 2.63 -52.73
N PRO A 53 -19.21 2.32 -53.69
CA PRO A 53 -17.84 1.97 -53.39
C PRO A 53 -17.16 3.09 -52.60
N LEU A 54 -16.79 2.78 -51.35
CA LEU A 54 -16.33 3.77 -50.38
C LEU A 54 -15.04 4.44 -50.88
N LYS A 55 -15.03 5.78 -50.93
CA LYS A 55 -13.85 6.53 -51.37
C LYS A 55 -12.65 6.17 -50.51
N LYS A 56 -11.55 5.77 -51.16
CA LYS A 56 -10.32 5.35 -50.47
C LYS A 56 -9.88 6.43 -49.48
N LYS A 57 -9.77 6.06 -48.21
CA LYS A 57 -9.34 6.97 -47.14
C LYS A 57 -7.98 7.56 -47.51
N LYS A 58 -7.92 8.88 -47.65
CA LYS A 58 -6.67 9.59 -47.92
C LYS A 58 -5.71 9.38 -46.75
N ARG A 59 -4.44 9.13 -47.06
CA ARG A 59 -3.38 9.14 -46.03
C ARG A 59 -3.35 10.54 -45.42
N LEU A 60 -3.31 10.60 -44.09
CA LEU A 60 -3.21 11.86 -43.36
C LEU A 60 -1.81 12.44 -43.58
N ASP A 61 -1.72 13.77 -43.62
CA ASP A 61 -0.44 14.44 -43.76
C ASP A 61 0.51 14.02 -42.63
N PRO A 62 1.81 13.80 -42.93
CA PRO A 62 2.77 13.30 -41.95
C PRO A 62 2.91 14.25 -40.74
N ALA A 63 2.74 15.56 -40.95
CA ALA A 63 2.75 16.55 -39.89
C ALA A 63 1.60 16.38 -38.88
N ILE A 64 0.40 16.02 -39.36
CA ILE A 64 -0.78 15.80 -38.52
C ILE A 64 -0.61 14.52 -37.68
N ILE A 65 -0.01 13.48 -38.26
CA ILE A 65 0.29 12.23 -37.56
C ILE A 65 1.30 12.49 -36.44
N LYS A 66 2.42 13.18 -36.74
CA LYS A 66 3.45 13.55 -35.76
C LYS A 66 2.87 14.39 -34.61
N ALA A 67 2.05 15.40 -34.92
CA ALA A 67 1.40 16.22 -33.90
C ALA A 67 0.44 15.41 -33.00
N ARG A 68 -0.25 14.39 -33.54
CA ARG A 68 -1.11 13.50 -32.74
C ARG A 68 -0.30 12.58 -31.83
N GLU A 69 0.82 12.05 -32.33
CA GLU A 69 1.74 11.24 -31.54
C GLU A 69 2.39 12.05 -30.42
N ASP A 70 2.87 13.25 -30.70
CA ASP A 70 3.47 14.13 -29.70
C ASP A 70 2.47 14.50 -28.59
N ARG A 71 1.20 14.71 -28.95
CA ARG A 71 0.12 14.90 -27.96
C ARG A 71 -0.11 13.66 -27.09
N ARG A 72 -0.03 12.45 -27.67
CA ARG A 72 -0.16 11.20 -26.91
C ARG A 72 1.03 10.96 -25.98
N ARG A 73 2.26 11.17 -26.48
CA ARG A 73 3.49 11.04 -25.70
C ARG A 73 3.48 11.97 -24.49
N ARG A 74 3.14 13.26 -24.69
CA ARG A 74 3.05 14.24 -23.59
C ARG A 74 2.00 13.87 -22.53
N LYS A 75 0.89 13.24 -22.93
CA LYS A 75 -0.14 12.77 -21.97
C LYS A 75 0.38 11.59 -21.15
N LEU A 76 1.00 10.62 -21.81
CA LEU A 76 1.58 9.44 -21.17
C LEU A 76 2.70 9.85 -20.21
N GLU A 77 3.59 10.74 -20.63
CA GLU A 77 4.68 11.25 -19.79
C GLU A 77 4.16 11.96 -18.53
N LYS A 78 3.12 12.80 -18.67
CA LYS A 78 2.47 13.44 -17.51
C LYS A 78 1.83 12.43 -16.58
N GLN A 79 1.20 11.38 -17.13
CA GLN A 79 0.56 10.34 -16.34
C GLN A 79 1.60 9.50 -15.59
N ILE A 80 2.68 9.12 -16.25
CA ILE A 80 3.83 8.44 -15.63
C ILE A 80 4.39 9.28 -14.49
N ARG A 81 4.67 10.57 -14.72
CA ARG A 81 5.13 11.49 -13.66
C ARG A 81 4.17 11.62 -12.48
N ARG A 82 2.86 11.52 -12.69
CA ARG A 82 1.86 11.52 -11.61
C ARG A 82 1.90 10.20 -10.84
N MET A 83 1.91 9.07 -11.55
CA MET A 83 1.96 7.74 -10.94
C MET A 83 3.24 7.52 -10.15
N GLU A 84 4.39 7.98 -10.65
CA GLU A 84 5.67 7.91 -9.93
C GLU A 84 5.63 8.72 -8.63
N LYS A 85 5.08 9.95 -8.67
CA LYS A 85 4.91 10.77 -7.47
C LYS A 85 3.95 10.14 -6.46
N THR A 86 2.83 9.61 -6.91
CA THR A 86 1.85 8.93 -6.04
C THR A 86 2.41 7.62 -5.47
N ALA A 87 3.21 6.87 -6.23
CA ALA A 87 3.84 5.63 -5.74
C ALA A 87 4.90 5.89 -4.65
N GLN A 88 5.59 7.03 -4.72
CA GLN A 88 6.53 7.46 -3.69
C GLN A 88 5.84 8.00 -2.41
N GLN A 89 4.58 8.42 -2.51
CA GLN A 89 3.82 8.88 -1.36
C GLN A 89 3.36 7.68 -0.53
N LEU A 90 3.86 7.62 0.71
CA LEU A 90 3.40 6.63 1.67
C LEU A 90 1.95 6.94 2.07
N LYS A 91 1.18 5.89 2.35
CA LYS A 91 -0.13 6.07 2.97
C LYS A 91 0.07 6.66 4.37
N PRO A 92 -0.71 7.67 4.76
CA PRO A 92 -0.64 8.21 6.12
C PRO A 92 -1.00 7.10 7.12
N LEU A 93 -0.33 7.10 8.27
CA LEU A 93 -0.50 6.06 9.29
C LEU A 93 -1.32 6.61 10.45
N GLN A 94 -2.63 6.36 10.37
CA GLN A 94 -3.64 6.96 11.25
C GLN A 94 -3.41 6.70 12.75
N GLU A 95 -2.79 5.57 13.12
CA GLU A 95 -2.56 5.20 14.52
C GLU A 95 -1.43 6.00 15.18
N LEU A 96 -0.49 6.52 14.40
CA LEU A 96 0.60 7.36 14.91
C LEU A 96 0.18 8.83 15.04
N GLU A 97 -0.85 9.24 14.30
CA GLU A 97 -1.37 10.61 14.31
C GLU A 97 -2.44 10.75 15.39
N VAL A 98 -2.30 11.77 16.25
CA VAL A 98 -3.31 12.07 17.25
C VAL A 98 -4.53 12.69 16.55
N PRO A 99 -5.74 12.13 16.72
CA PRO A 99 -6.92 12.69 16.10
C PRO A 99 -7.24 14.08 16.66
N VAL A 100 -7.60 15.00 15.76
CA VAL A 100 -7.87 16.43 16.07
C VAL A 100 -8.92 16.59 17.17
N SER A 101 -9.94 15.73 17.21
CA SER A 101 -10.98 15.73 18.25
C SER A 101 -10.44 15.60 19.69
N ILE A 102 -9.31 14.90 19.89
CA ILE A 102 -8.69 14.74 21.21
C ILE A 102 -7.90 16.00 21.57
N VAL A 103 -7.31 16.67 20.57
CA VAL A 103 -6.58 17.93 20.77
C VAL A 103 -7.55 19.05 21.17
N ASP A 104 -8.71 19.14 20.50
CA ASP A 104 -9.72 20.17 20.80
C ASP A 104 -10.31 20.00 22.21
N THR A 105 -10.55 18.75 22.63
CA THR A 105 -11.09 18.41 23.96
C THR A 105 -10.02 18.18 25.02
N TYR A 106 -8.76 18.53 24.73
CA TYR A 106 -7.62 18.20 25.58
C TYR A 106 -7.80 18.73 26.99
N TYR A 107 -8.10 20.02 27.14
CA TYR A 107 -8.24 20.67 28.44
C TYR A 107 -9.41 20.13 29.28
N GLU A 108 -10.49 19.68 28.64
CA GLU A 108 -11.66 19.10 29.32
C GLU A 108 -11.37 17.67 29.83
N ARG A 109 -10.50 16.95 29.13
CA ARG A 109 -10.14 15.55 29.42
C ARG A 109 -8.89 15.41 30.28
N LEU A 110 -8.21 16.51 30.59
CA LEU A 110 -7.00 16.50 31.40
C LEU A 110 -7.31 15.94 32.80
N ARG A 111 -6.59 14.88 33.16
CA ARG A 111 -6.54 14.40 34.54
C ARG A 111 -5.52 15.24 35.31
N GLN A 112 -5.88 15.62 36.54
CA GLN A 112 -4.97 16.33 37.42
C GLN A 112 -3.71 15.49 37.69
N GLU A 113 -2.56 16.15 37.70
CA GLU A 113 -1.28 15.50 37.98
C GLU A 113 -1.24 15.04 39.44
N ILE A 114 -1.13 13.73 39.63
CA ILE A 114 -0.97 13.13 40.96
C ILE A 114 0.49 13.26 41.35
N LYS A 115 0.76 14.00 42.43
CA LYS A 115 2.10 14.07 43.02
C LYS A 115 2.41 12.74 43.69
N ILE A 116 3.45 12.06 43.21
CA ILE A 116 3.88 10.76 43.70
C ILE A 116 4.76 10.97 44.93
N SER A 117 4.60 10.11 45.95
CA SER A 117 5.47 10.12 47.13
C SER A 117 6.89 9.68 46.76
N PRO A 118 7.96 10.23 47.36
CA PRO A 118 9.33 9.81 47.06
C PRO A 118 9.56 8.29 47.25
N GLU A 119 8.90 7.67 48.23
CA GLU A 119 8.97 6.22 48.47
C GLU A 119 8.39 5.40 47.30
N GLU A 120 7.30 5.88 46.70
CA GLU A 120 6.67 5.23 45.54
C GLU A 120 7.54 5.39 44.29
N GLU A 121 8.20 6.54 44.14
CA GLU A 121 9.12 6.80 43.04
C GLU A 121 10.34 5.87 43.10
N GLU A 122 10.95 5.73 44.27
CA GLU A 122 12.05 4.78 44.50
C GLU A 122 11.62 3.34 44.21
N SER A 123 10.42 2.95 44.65
CA SER A 123 9.86 1.62 44.39
C SER A 123 9.69 1.35 42.89
N ARG A 124 9.18 2.33 42.12
CA ARG A 124 9.06 2.23 40.66
C ARG A 124 10.41 2.10 39.98
N TRP A 125 11.40 2.86 40.45
CA TRP A 125 12.76 2.79 39.92
C TRP A 125 13.43 1.43 40.17
N LEU A 126 13.27 0.87 41.36
CA LEU A 126 13.73 -0.48 41.68
C LEU A 126 13.06 -1.52 40.77
N LEU A 127 11.74 -1.43 40.61
CA LEU A 127 10.99 -2.31 39.71
C LEU A 127 11.50 -2.22 38.26
N GLN A 128 11.78 -1.01 37.77
CA GLN A 128 12.30 -0.81 36.42
C GLN A 128 13.70 -1.40 36.25
N LYS A 129 14.57 -1.30 37.26
CA LYS A 129 15.89 -1.95 37.26
C LYS A 129 15.76 -3.47 37.19
N ASP A 130 14.86 -4.05 37.99
CA ASP A 130 14.65 -5.50 38.01
C ASP A 130 14.00 -5.99 36.72
N TRP A 131 13.08 -5.21 36.15
CA TRP A 131 12.53 -5.46 34.81
C TRP A 131 13.62 -5.45 33.74
N ALA A 132 14.51 -4.46 33.74
CA ALA A 132 15.62 -4.40 32.79
C ALA A 132 16.55 -5.63 32.90
N ARG A 133 16.89 -6.04 34.13
CA ARG A 133 17.66 -7.27 34.39
C ARG A 133 16.93 -8.52 33.92
N TYR A 134 15.62 -8.59 34.12
CA TYR A 134 14.79 -9.69 33.63
C TYR A 134 14.81 -9.76 32.10
N MET A 135 14.48 -8.66 31.43
CA MET A 135 14.46 -8.60 29.96
C MET A 135 15.82 -8.89 29.33
N PHE A 136 16.91 -8.46 29.97
CA PHE A 136 18.26 -8.82 29.54
C PHE A 136 18.49 -10.33 29.57
N ARG A 137 18.07 -11.02 30.64
CA ARG A 137 18.18 -12.49 30.74
C ARG A 137 17.34 -13.20 29.68
N VAL A 138 16.11 -12.74 29.46
CA VAL A 138 15.22 -13.28 28.42
C VAL A 138 15.88 -13.13 27.04
N ASN A 139 16.29 -11.92 26.67
CA ASN A 139 16.93 -11.65 25.39
C ASN A 139 18.24 -12.45 25.21
N SER A 140 19.07 -12.56 26.25
CA SER A 140 20.29 -13.36 26.19
C SER A 140 19.99 -14.85 25.97
N ALA A 141 18.93 -15.38 26.60
CA ALA A 141 18.51 -16.76 26.39
C ALA A 141 17.97 -17.00 24.98
N GLU A 142 17.17 -16.06 24.45
CA GLU A 142 16.66 -16.11 23.07
C GLU A 142 17.79 -16.09 22.05
N LEU A 143 18.77 -15.20 22.22
CA LEU A 143 19.95 -15.14 21.34
C LEU A 143 20.74 -16.46 21.35
N ARG A 144 20.99 -17.02 22.53
CA ARG A 144 21.64 -18.35 22.65
C ARG A 144 20.84 -19.45 21.97
N MET A 145 19.51 -19.38 22.00
CA MET A 145 18.65 -20.35 21.31
C MET A 145 18.77 -20.21 19.79
N ILE A 146 18.74 -18.98 19.28
CA ILE A 146 18.94 -18.69 17.85
C ILE A 146 20.30 -19.22 17.39
N ASP A 147 21.37 -18.98 18.16
CA ASP A 147 22.71 -19.47 17.84
C ASP A 147 22.77 -21.00 17.73
N ARG A 148 22.09 -21.71 18.65
CA ARG A 148 21.98 -23.18 18.61
C ARG A 148 21.23 -23.65 17.36
N ILE A 149 20.12 -23.00 17.01
CA ILE A 149 19.34 -23.32 15.82
C ILE A 149 20.21 -23.10 14.57
N LEU A 150 20.88 -21.96 14.45
CA LEU A 150 21.76 -21.67 13.32
C LEU A 150 22.91 -22.67 13.21
N ALA A 151 23.55 -23.03 14.32
CA ALA A 151 24.60 -24.05 14.32
C ALA A 151 24.07 -25.43 13.88
N SER A 152 22.86 -25.82 14.30
CA SER A 152 22.24 -27.07 13.87
C SER A 152 21.88 -27.08 12.38
N GLN A 153 21.36 -25.96 11.86
CA GLN A 153 21.05 -25.79 10.44
C GLN A 153 22.31 -25.86 9.59
N GLN A 154 23.39 -25.18 10.02
CA GLN A 154 24.66 -25.19 9.32
C GLN A 154 25.27 -26.60 9.27
N LYS A 155 25.25 -27.33 10.39
CA LYS A 155 25.69 -28.74 10.43
C LYS A 155 24.89 -29.63 9.48
N ALA A 156 23.57 -29.50 9.49
CA ALA A 156 22.70 -30.26 8.59
C ALA A 156 22.98 -29.95 7.11
N LEU A 157 23.26 -28.69 6.76
CA LEU A 157 23.64 -28.30 5.40
C LEU A 157 25.02 -28.85 5.00
N GLU A 158 25.98 -28.91 5.93
CA GLU A 158 27.29 -29.51 5.70
C GLU A 158 27.20 -31.02 5.46
N GLU A 159 26.37 -31.72 6.24
CA GLU A 159 26.08 -33.14 6.04
C GLU A 159 25.39 -33.38 4.70
N LEU A 160 24.33 -32.62 4.40
CA LEU A 160 23.62 -32.71 3.12
C LEU A 160 24.55 -32.44 1.94
N ARG A 161 25.48 -31.49 2.05
CA ARG A 161 26.48 -31.19 1.00
C ARG A 161 27.46 -32.34 0.78
N LYS A 162 27.78 -33.13 1.82
CA LYS A 162 28.61 -34.35 1.68
C LYS A 162 27.84 -35.45 0.93
N GLU A 163 26.55 -35.60 1.22
CA GLU A 163 25.71 -36.65 0.62
C GLU A 163 25.22 -36.31 -0.80
N SER A 164 24.88 -35.04 -1.07
CA SER A 164 24.28 -34.63 -2.34
C SER A 164 24.53 -33.15 -2.71
N LYS A 165 25.24 -32.93 -3.83
CA LYS A 165 25.59 -31.57 -4.30
C LYS A 165 24.39 -30.79 -4.85
N ASN A 166 23.43 -31.47 -5.49
CA ASN A 166 22.33 -30.83 -6.23
C ASN A 166 21.23 -30.28 -5.32
N TYR A 167 20.84 -31.01 -4.27
CA TYR A 167 19.80 -30.57 -3.34
C TYR A 167 20.23 -29.38 -2.48
N SER A 168 21.53 -29.28 -2.17
CA SER A 168 22.10 -28.14 -1.43
C SER A 168 21.93 -26.82 -2.18
N ILE A 169 22.16 -26.82 -3.50
CA ILE A 169 22.02 -25.62 -4.35
C ILE A 169 20.56 -25.17 -4.46
N THR A 170 19.61 -26.11 -4.52
CA THR A 170 18.18 -25.76 -4.61
C THR A 170 17.63 -25.15 -3.33
N LEU A 171 18.12 -25.56 -2.16
CA LEU A 171 17.63 -25.05 -0.87
C LEU A 171 18.17 -23.67 -0.50
N LEU A 172 19.31 -23.26 -1.05
CA LEU A 172 19.88 -21.92 -0.84
C LEU A 172 19.23 -20.83 -1.73
N ASN A 173 18.45 -21.22 -2.73
CA ASN A 173 17.83 -20.31 -3.72
C ASN A 173 16.31 -20.14 -3.52
N LEU A 174 15.74 -20.70 -2.46
CA LEU A 174 14.36 -20.50 -2.00
C LEU A 174 14.31 -19.43 -0.91
#